data_AF-A0A3Q3KQT2-F1
#
_entry.id   AF-A0A3Q3KQT2-F1
#
_cell.length_a   1.000
_cell.length_b   1.000
_cell.length_c   1.000
_cell.angle_alpha   90.00
_cell.angle_beta   90.00
_cell.angle_gamma   90.00
#
_symmetry.space_group_name_H-M   'P 1'
#
loop_
_entity.id
_entity.type
_entity.pdbx_description
1 polymer ?
#
loop_
_entity_poly.entity_id
_entity_poly.type
_entity_poly.pdbx_seq_one_letter_code
_entity_poly.pdbx_strand_id
1 'polypeptide(L)'
;MEADSVSIWPRMEPFLLGVAPSSKLSLHYLHKMANYVRTRNGCFPILRWPMWRHIACGKLQLPEDLAWLYFETFDLLIGHTPEERLERAECLSQCTSKSELDQQRTKLSVDTLQFLLFLYIQQLNRVSLRTSLIGEEWPSPRTRSPSPSDREAKTIGSTDVLYQAHLSFVQSHLAEILQLLVEPGQLSQSGQALKDCQISLEAVRSLGLLLEGSAGHGRGVQPVHRLLTKGPLQTQAGYSTLSHSFPLHKLLSCLQHCLTLNPFGITACLHSGKKLAWAQQVEGAMKRAKIARNTHTAPPGSKMVLMSQVFKQTLAKTSDRLTGANVKIHRCSEAFIYLLSPLRSVSVDKCRDSTVVLGPVETSVHIHGCQNVRVVCVAGRIAVGASSSCTIHALTPTNPLLLPGNTDITLGPFHTFYPSLEDHMASVGLAVVPSAWDRPLFLAPEGLISPSLNTSPSTDPVCYHLLPPAEFHTMVVPFQMEGDTCEVPGGLPPPYQAAMDEKQKRIEEWQKTVTMARLNKEQKKLFQELVEARFHKWLLETGHRQELDSLIPPTTASLNDSDGPARDTPQVNDSKHMRTGRAAGRSPISC
;
A
#
# COMPACT_ATOMS: atom_id res chain seq x y z
N MET A 1 33.33 -8.77 -22.49
CA MET A 1 32.78 -7.48 -22.94
C MET A 1 31.27 -7.65 -23.05
N GLU A 2 30.55 -7.54 -21.93
CA GLU A 2 29.09 -7.42 -21.98
C GLU A 2 28.79 -5.97 -22.34
N ALA A 3 28.11 -5.75 -23.47
CA ALA A 3 27.73 -4.42 -23.92
C ALA A 3 26.87 -3.72 -22.85
N ASP A 4 27.02 -2.40 -22.72
CA ASP A 4 26.15 -1.52 -21.92
C ASP A 4 24.69 -1.64 -22.41
N SER A 5 23.99 -2.72 -22.02
CA SER A 5 22.63 -2.98 -22.43
C SER A 5 21.70 -2.11 -21.60
N VAL A 6 20.98 -1.21 -22.26
CA VAL A 6 19.96 -0.41 -21.59
C VAL A 6 18.69 -1.21 -21.46
N SER A 7 18.16 -1.29 -20.25
CA SER A 7 16.90 -1.97 -19.93
C SER A 7 15.86 -0.95 -19.49
N ILE A 8 14.67 -1.01 -20.08
CA ILE A 8 13.48 -0.23 -19.72
C ILE A 8 12.43 -1.19 -19.19
N TRP A 9 11.67 -0.80 -18.17
CA TRP A 9 10.62 -1.65 -17.60
C TRP A 9 9.41 -0.83 -17.10
N PRO A 10 8.24 -1.46 -16.94
CA PRO A 10 7.08 -0.81 -16.34
C PRO A 10 7.29 -0.52 -14.84
N ARG A 11 6.93 0.70 -14.42
CA ARG A 11 6.74 1.06 -13.01
C ARG A 11 5.57 0.27 -12.43
N MET A 12 5.59 0.01 -11.13
CA MET A 12 4.56 -0.82 -10.49
C MET A 12 3.34 -0.04 -10.02
N GLU A 13 3.57 1.08 -9.36
CA GLU A 13 2.53 1.83 -8.63
C GLU A 13 1.32 2.23 -9.50
N PRO A 14 1.49 2.76 -10.73
CA PRO A 14 0.35 3.18 -11.55
C PRO A 14 -0.62 2.04 -11.90
N PHE A 15 -0.10 0.80 -11.98
CA PHE A 15 -0.89 -0.38 -12.31
C PHE A 15 -1.50 -1.05 -11.07
N LEU A 16 -0.96 -0.79 -9.87
CA LEU A 16 -1.49 -1.31 -8.62
C LEU A 16 -2.63 -0.44 -8.06
N LEU A 17 -2.57 0.87 -8.27
CA LEU A 17 -3.64 1.81 -7.88
C LEU A 17 -4.73 1.85 -8.95
N GLY A 18 -5.46 0.75 -9.07
CA GLY A 18 -6.56 0.63 -10.01
C GLY A 18 -7.84 1.33 -9.56
N VAL A 19 -8.53 1.95 -10.51
CA VAL A 19 -9.90 2.46 -10.36
C VAL A 19 -10.85 1.57 -11.17
N ALA A 20 -12.16 1.64 -10.90
CA ALA A 20 -13.17 0.96 -11.73
C ALA A 20 -12.99 1.34 -13.20
N PRO A 21 -12.92 0.37 -14.10
CA PRO A 21 -12.72 0.64 -15.52
C PRO A 21 -14.03 1.05 -16.18
N SER A 22 -14.02 2.12 -16.98
CA SER A 22 -15.19 2.55 -17.74
C SER A 22 -15.01 2.32 -19.23
N SER A 23 -15.98 1.69 -19.90
CA SER A 23 -16.04 1.54 -21.37
C SER A 23 -15.92 2.87 -22.13
N LYS A 24 -16.22 3.99 -21.44
CA LYS A 24 -16.10 5.36 -21.94
C LYS A 24 -14.66 5.89 -21.99
N LEU A 25 -13.68 5.16 -21.46
CA LEU A 25 -12.25 5.50 -21.52
C LEU A 25 -11.50 4.73 -22.62
N SER A 26 -12.16 4.44 -23.75
CA SER A 26 -11.47 3.83 -24.89
C SER A 26 -10.49 4.81 -25.55
N LEU A 27 -9.53 4.27 -26.31
CA LEU A 27 -8.52 5.05 -27.04
C LEU A 27 -9.15 6.21 -27.85
N HIS A 28 -10.27 5.93 -28.52
CA HIS A 28 -11.02 6.93 -29.30
C HIS A 28 -11.45 8.14 -28.48
N TYR A 29 -12.03 7.91 -27.30
CA TYR A 29 -12.47 9.00 -26.42
C TYR A 29 -11.30 9.76 -25.81
N LEU A 30 -10.21 9.07 -25.49
CA LEU A 30 -8.99 9.70 -24.99
C LEU A 30 -8.32 10.58 -26.05
N HIS A 31 -8.32 10.19 -27.33
CA HIS A 31 -7.90 11.07 -28.42
C HIS A 31 -8.78 12.31 -28.55
N LYS A 32 -10.11 12.15 -28.50
CA LYS A 32 -11.03 13.29 -28.52
C LYS A 32 -10.77 14.24 -27.35
N MET A 33 -10.53 13.69 -26.16
CA MET A 33 -10.16 14.48 -24.98
C MET A 33 -8.84 15.21 -25.20
N ALA A 34 -7.81 14.53 -25.68
CA ALA A 34 -6.49 15.13 -25.94
C ALA A 34 -6.58 16.27 -26.96
N ASN A 35 -7.35 16.11 -28.03
CA ASN A 35 -7.60 17.15 -29.04
C ASN A 35 -8.38 18.33 -28.44
N TYR A 36 -9.43 18.05 -27.67
CA TYR A 36 -10.26 19.07 -27.04
C TYR A 36 -9.47 19.93 -26.03
N VAL A 37 -8.65 19.30 -25.19
CA VAL A 37 -7.86 19.98 -24.16
C VAL A 37 -6.73 20.81 -24.80
N ARG A 38 -6.07 20.31 -25.86
CA ARG A 38 -5.00 21.04 -26.56
C ARG A 38 -5.49 22.23 -27.40
N THR A 39 -6.74 22.20 -27.86
CA THR A 39 -7.34 23.31 -28.64
C THR A 39 -7.97 24.39 -27.77
N ARG A 40 -8.22 24.11 -26.49
CA ARG A 40 -8.76 25.06 -25.51
C ARG A 40 -7.62 25.84 -24.84
N ASN A 41 -7.70 27.17 -24.90
CA ASN A 41 -6.73 28.04 -24.25
C ASN A 41 -6.62 27.76 -22.73
N GLY A 42 -5.39 27.68 -22.22
CA GLY A 42 -5.10 27.52 -20.79
C GLY A 42 -5.40 26.12 -20.21
N CYS A 43 -5.73 25.13 -21.03
CA CYS A 43 -6.05 23.76 -20.59
C CYS A 43 -4.92 22.75 -20.87
N PHE A 44 -3.87 23.17 -21.57
CA PHE A 44 -2.68 22.37 -21.87
C PHE A 44 -1.44 23.21 -21.56
N PRO A 45 -0.39 22.65 -20.92
CA PRO A 45 -0.18 21.23 -20.59
C PRO A 45 -0.87 20.75 -19.29
N ILE A 46 -1.53 21.65 -18.55
CA ILE A 46 -2.11 21.37 -17.23
C ILE A 46 -3.64 21.28 -17.31
N LEU A 47 -4.21 20.15 -16.85
CA LEU A 47 -5.65 19.92 -16.74
C LEU A 47 -6.13 20.18 -15.31
N ARG A 48 -7.10 21.09 -15.15
CA ARG A 48 -7.71 21.41 -13.84
C ARG A 48 -8.98 20.60 -13.60
N TRP A 49 -9.34 20.36 -12.34
CA TRP A 49 -10.56 19.65 -11.95
C TRP A 49 -11.84 20.15 -12.67
N PRO A 50 -12.13 21.45 -12.78
CA PRO A 50 -13.37 21.91 -13.46
C PRO A 50 -13.45 21.48 -14.93
N MET A 51 -12.31 21.46 -15.64
CA MET A 51 -12.26 21.02 -17.03
C MET A 51 -12.41 19.49 -17.12
N TRP A 52 -11.75 18.74 -16.23
CA TRP A 52 -11.94 17.29 -16.17
C TRP A 52 -13.40 16.94 -15.85
N ARG A 53 -14.01 17.57 -14.84
CA ARG A 53 -15.43 17.39 -14.50
C ARG A 53 -16.34 17.70 -15.70
N HIS A 54 -16.08 18.76 -16.45
CA HIS A 54 -16.84 19.07 -17.68
C HIS A 54 -16.75 17.96 -18.73
N ILE A 55 -15.55 17.42 -18.96
CA ILE A 55 -15.32 16.35 -19.93
C ILE A 55 -15.93 15.03 -19.43
N ALA A 56 -15.60 14.63 -18.20
CA ALA A 56 -16.03 13.38 -17.60
C ALA A 56 -17.55 13.32 -17.42
N CYS A 57 -18.14 14.30 -16.72
CA CYS A 57 -19.57 14.28 -16.44
C CYS A 57 -20.40 14.76 -17.64
N GLY A 58 -19.94 15.79 -18.36
CA GLY A 58 -20.70 16.38 -19.46
C GLY A 58 -20.60 15.62 -20.77
N LYS A 59 -19.38 15.18 -21.16
CA LYS A 59 -19.15 14.52 -22.46
C LYS A 59 -19.13 13.00 -22.37
N LEU A 60 -18.45 12.45 -21.35
CA LEU A 60 -18.34 11.00 -21.15
C LEU A 60 -19.49 10.43 -20.32
N GLN A 61 -20.30 11.29 -19.68
CA GLN A 61 -21.42 10.92 -18.80
C GLN A 61 -20.99 10.00 -17.65
N LEU A 62 -19.78 10.22 -17.12
CA LEU A 62 -19.31 9.54 -15.91
C LEU A 62 -19.96 10.16 -14.66
N PRO A 63 -20.28 9.36 -13.64
CA PRO A 63 -20.64 9.89 -12.33
C PRO A 63 -19.53 10.79 -11.78
N GLU A 64 -19.92 11.88 -11.11
CA GLU A 64 -18.96 12.85 -10.58
C GLU A 64 -18.00 12.23 -9.56
N ASP A 65 -18.49 11.33 -8.70
CA ASP A 65 -17.66 10.60 -7.73
C ASP A 65 -16.62 9.71 -8.42
N LEU A 66 -16.96 9.11 -9.57
CA LEU A 66 -16.02 8.29 -10.34
C LEU A 66 -15.00 9.18 -11.05
N ALA A 67 -15.44 10.30 -11.60
CA ALA A 67 -14.56 11.29 -12.21
C ALA A 67 -13.56 11.84 -11.18
N TRP A 68 -14.04 12.17 -9.97
CA TRP A 68 -13.20 12.61 -8.86
C TRP A 68 -12.24 11.50 -8.45
N LEU A 69 -12.72 10.26 -8.32
CA LEU A 69 -11.89 9.13 -7.96
C LEU A 69 -10.71 8.94 -8.91
N TYR A 70 -10.89 9.03 -10.24
CA TYR A 70 -9.75 8.99 -11.15
C TYR A 70 -8.75 10.12 -10.89
N PHE A 71 -9.25 11.34 -10.66
CA PHE A 71 -8.42 12.52 -10.45
C PHE A 71 -7.62 12.42 -9.13
N GLU A 72 -8.29 12.03 -8.04
CA GLU A 72 -7.70 11.83 -6.72
C GLU A 72 -6.72 10.65 -6.70
N THR A 73 -7.02 9.56 -7.42
CA THR A 73 -6.08 8.42 -7.55
C THR A 73 -4.79 8.85 -8.23
N PHE A 74 -4.90 9.66 -9.28
CA PHE A 74 -3.75 10.18 -9.98
C PHE A 74 -2.93 11.11 -9.08
N ASP A 75 -3.57 11.99 -8.32
CA ASP A 75 -2.89 12.86 -7.35
C ASP A 75 -2.09 12.07 -6.30
N LEU A 76 -2.62 10.94 -5.80
CA LEU A 76 -1.89 10.03 -4.91
C LEU A 76 -0.65 9.35 -5.54
N LEU A 77 -0.63 9.21 -6.87
CA LEU A 77 0.52 8.66 -7.61
C LEU A 77 1.61 9.69 -7.85
N ILE A 78 1.25 10.99 -7.85
CA ILE A 78 2.20 12.07 -8.02
C ILE A 78 3.01 12.21 -6.72
N GLY A 79 4.33 12.33 -6.85
CA GLY A 79 5.25 12.43 -5.72
C GLY A 79 5.23 13.79 -5.03
N HIS A 80 4.08 14.17 -4.47
CA HIS A 80 3.96 15.36 -3.62
C HIS A 80 4.80 15.21 -2.35
N THR A 81 5.44 16.31 -1.94
CA THR A 81 6.21 16.28 -0.70
C THR A 81 5.26 16.08 0.49
N PRO A 82 5.76 15.55 1.63
CA PRO A 82 4.95 15.44 2.84
C PRO A 82 4.33 16.78 3.25
N GLU A 83 5.07 17.87 3.12
CA GLU A 83 4.63 19.22 3.48
C GLU A 83 3.46 19.69 2.62
N GLU A 84 3.54 19.51 1.29
CA GLU A 84 2.44 19.85 0.37
C GLU A 84 1.15 19.09 0.70
N ARG A 85 1.26 17.84 1.14
CA ARG A 85 0.11 17.02 1.52
C ARG A 85 -0.49 17.45 2.85
N LEU A 86 0.34 17.83 3.82
CA LEU A 86 -0.12 18.36 5.10
C LEU A 86 -0.80 19.72 4.92
N GLU A 87 -0.25 20.62 4.11
CA GLU A 87 -0.86 21.92 3.80
C GLU A 87 -2.24 21.75 3.15
N ARG A 88 -2.37 20.79 2.23
CA ARG A 88 -3.68 20.43 1.64
C ARG A 88 -4.64 19.88 2.68
N ALA A 89 -4.18 18.98 3.55
CA ALA A 89 -5.01 18.40 4.60
C ALA A 89 -5.49 19.48 5.58
N GLU A 90 -4.63 20.43 5.95
CA GLU A 90 -4.98 21.59 6.75
C GLU A 90 -6.07 22.44 6.06
N CYS A 91 -5.87 22.80 4.79
CA CYS A 91 -6.86 23.54 4.01
C CYS A 91 -8.21 22.81 3.94
N LEU A 92 -8.22 21.49 3.80
CA LEU A 92 -9.43 20.68 3.77
C LEU A 92 -10.08 20.59 5.15
N SER A 93 -9.30 20.55 6.23
CA SER A 93 -9.83 20.48 7.61
C SER A 93 -10.55 21.77 8.02
N GLN A 94 -10.15 22.91 7.46
CA GLN A 94 -10.79 24.21 7.68
C GLN A 94 -12.10 24.37 6.91
N CYS A 95 -12.41 23.48 5.96
CA CYS A 95 -13.65 23.54 5.19
C CYS A 95 -14.82 23.00 6.02
N THR A 96 -15.84 23.83 6.22
CA THR A 96 -17.05 23.50 6.98
C THR A 96 -18.22 23.12 6.08
N SER A 97 -18.22 23.60 4.82
CA SER A 97 -19.29 23.37 3.85
C SER A 97 -18.83 22.56 2.64
N LYS A 98 -19.77 21.87 1.99
CA LYS A 98 -19.51 21.17 0.72
C LYS A 98 -19.01 22.12 -0.38
N SER A 99 -19.49 23.37 -0.38
CA SER A 99 -19.06 24.39 -1.35
C SER A 99 -17.59 24.79 -1.17
N GLU A 100 -17.13 24.91 0.07
CA GLU A 100 -15.71 25.20 0.38
C GLU A 100 -14.81 24.03 -0.04
N LEU A 101 -15.24 22.79 0.25
CA LEU A 101 -14.54 21.60 -0.22
C LEU A 101 -14.44 21.59 -1.75
N ASP A 102 -15.56 21.82 -2.45
CA ASP A 102 -15.55 21.88 -3.91
C ASP A 102 -14.65 23.02 -4.44
N GLN A 103 -14.56 24.15 -3.74
CA GLN A 103 -13.62 25.21 -4.06
C GLN A 103 -12.17 24.75 -3.91
N GLN A 104 -11.82 24.01 -2.85
CA GLN A 104 -10.49 23.41 -2.72
C GLN A 104 -10.20 22.42 -3.85
N ARG A 105 -11.17 21.60 -4.24
CA ARG A 105 -11.05 20.67 -5.38
C ARG A 105 -10.71 21.40 -6.68
N THR A 106 -11.23 22.62 -6.90
CA THR A 106 -10.92 23.41 -8.11
C THR A 106 -9.46 23.88 -8.22
N LYS A 107 -8.73 23.88 -7.09
CA LYS A 107 -7.30 24.21 -7.06
C LYS A 107 -6.43 23.07 -7.60
N LEU A 108 -6.92 21.82 -7.54
CA LEU A 108 -6.17 20.68 -8.04
C LEU A 108 -6.03 20.70 -9.56
N SER A 109 -4.84 20.35 -10.00
CA SER A 109 -4.47 20.29 -11.40
C SER A 109 -3.42 19.22 -11.65
N VAL A 110 -3.45 18.61 -12.83
CA VAL A 110 -2.62 17.47 -13.20
C VAL A 110 -1.97 17.70 -14.56
N ASP A 111 -0.84 17.05 -14.84
CA ASP A 111 -0.30 17.01 -16.19
C ASP A 111 -1.26 16.25 -17.12
N THR A 112 -1.67 16.90 -18.20
CA THR A 112 -2.69 16.36 -19.11
C THR A 112 -2.24 15.04 -19.74
N LEU A 113 -0.97 14.91 -20.14
CA LEU A 113 -0.50 13.71 -20.84
C LEU A 113 -0.33 12.54 -19.89
N GLN A 114 0.28 12.76 -18.73
CA GLN A 114 0.37 11.74 -17.69
C GLN A 114 -1.01 11.29 -17.24
N PHE A 115 -1.97 12.21 -17.09
CA PHE A 115 -3.33 11.84 -16.72
C PHE A 115 -4.04 11.03 -17.82
N LEU A 116 -3.85 11.36 -19.11
CA LEU A 116 -4.36 10.55 -20.22
C LEU A 116 -3.78 9.13 -20.22
N LEU A 117 -2.47 9.00 -19.98
CA LEU A 117 -1.81 7.70 -19.84
C LEU A 117 -2.37 6.92 -18.63
N PHE A 118 -2.57 7.59 -17.50
CA PHE A 118 -3.20 7.00 -16.32
C PHE A 118 -4.61 6.49 -16.62
N LEU A 119 -5.46 7.29 -17.27
CA LEU A 119 -6.81 6.88 -17.66
C LEU A 119 -6.79 5.68 -18.61
N TYR A 120 -5.84 5.65 -19.55
CA TYR A 120 -5.71 4.56 -20.52
C TYR A 120 -5.37 3.23 -19.84
N ILE A 121 -4.42 3.22 -18.89
CA ILE A 121 -4.03 1.99 -18.20
C ILE A 121 -5.11 1.43 -17.27
N GLN A 122 -6.15 2.21 -16.92
CA GLN A 122 -7.28 1.70 -16.13
C GLN A 122 -8.01 0.56 -16.85
N GLN A 123 -7.86 0.43 -18.16
CA GLN A 123 -8.41 -0.69 -18.92
C GLN A 123 -7.82 -2.05 -18.51
N LEU A 124 -6.59 -2.09 -17.98
CA LEU A 124 -5.99 -3.31 -17.42
C LEU A 124 -6.85 -3.87 -16.28
N ASN A 125 -7.43 -2.99 -15.46
CA ASN A 125 -8.26 -3.37 -14.33
C ASN A 125 -9.59 -4.02 -14.77
N ARG A 126 -10.02 -3.89 -16.03
CA ARG A 126 -11.17 -4.70 -16.55
C ARG A 126 -10.90 -6.18 -16.48
N VAL A 127 -9.68 -6.58 -16.80
CA VAL A 127 -9.30 -8.00 -16.82
C VAL A 127 -9.11 -8.47 -15.38
N SER A 128 -8.43 -7.66 -14.55
CA SER A 128 -8.15 -7.99 -13.14
C SER A 128 -9.41 -8.07 -12.26
N LEU A 129 -10.36 -7.14 -12.40
CA LEU A 129 -11.60 -7.14 -11.62
C LEU A 129 -12.56 -8.27 -12.05
N ARG A 130 -12.51 -8.71 -13.31
CA ARG A 130 -13.23 -9.90 -13.78
C ARG A 130 -12.62 -11.18 -13.23
N THR A 131 -11.30 -11.26 -13.11
CA THR A 131 -10.65 -12.41 -12.45
C THR A 131 -10.94 -12.46 -10.95
N SER A 132 -11.19 -11.33 -10.27
CA SER A 132 -11.64 -11.31 -8.88
C SER A 132 -13.04 -11.91 -8.67
N LEU A 133 -13.90 -11.96 -9.71
CA LEU A 133 -15.22 -12.61 -9.67
C LEU A 133 -15.10 -14.14 -9.80
N ILE A 134 -14.04 -14.63 -10.45
CA ILE A 134 -13.76 -16.06 -10.59
C ILE A 134 -12.84 -16.43 -9.43
N GLY A 135 -13.44 -16.60 -8.25
CA GLY A 135 -12.72 -17.05 -7.07
C GLY A 135 -11.93 -18.31 -7.41
N GLU A 136 -10.61 -18.27 -7.22
CA GLU A 136 -9.82 -19.50 -7.18
C GLU A 136 -10.31 -20.29 -5.96
N GLU A 137 -11.14 -21.29 -6.24
CA GLU A 137 -11.76 -22.16 -5.26
C GLU A 137 -10.67 -22.80 -4.38
N TRP A 138 -10.74 -22.51 -3.07
CA TRP A 138 -9.83 -23.10 -2.11
C TRP A 138 -10.02 -24.62 -2.07
N PRO A 139 -8.95 -25.42 -1.94
CA PRO A 139 -9.09 -26.87 -1.82
C PRO A 139 -9.90 -27.21 -0.56
N SER A 140 -11.12 -27.71 -0.77
CA SER A 140 -11.97 -28.20 0.32
C SER A 140 -11.36 -29.48 0.93
N PRO A 141 -11.73 -29.84 2.17
CA PRO A 141 -11.25 -31.07 2.82
C PRO A 141 -11.64 -32.36 2.08
N ARG A 142 -12.44 -32.31 1.00
CA ARG A 142 -13.00 -33.47 0.31
C ARG A 142 -12.33 -33.82 -1.02
N THR A 143 -11.34 -33.06 -1.50
CA THR A 143 -10.66 -33.38 -2.76
C THR A 143 -9.26 -33.98 -2.55
N ARG A 144 -9.10 -35.17 -3.13
CA ARG A 144 -7.91 -36.03 -3.10
C ARG A 144 -6.65 -35.26 -3.52
N SER A 145 -5.58 -35.42 -2.73
CA SER A 145 -4.32 -34.66 -2.82
C SER A 145 -3.54 -34.90 -4.12
N PRO A 146 -3.16 -33.86 -4.89
CA PRO A 146 -2.06 -33.95 -5.86
C PRO A 146 -0.70 -33.75 -5.16
N SER A 147 0.36 -34.27 -5.78
CA SER A 147 1.73 -34.39 -5.26
C SER A 147 2.42 -33.05 -4.92
N PRO A 148 3.51 -33.06 -4.10
CA PRO A 148 4.13 -31.86 -3.54
C PRO A 148 4.83 -30.93 -4.56
N SER A 149 5.34 -31.47 -5.68
CA SER A 149 6.11 -30.70 -6.66
C SER A 149 5.26 -29.79 -7.54
N ASP A 150 4.03 -30.19 -7.86
CA ASP A 150 3.12 -29.42 -8.72
C ASP A 150 2.45 -28.25 -7.99
N ARG A 151 2.47 -28.28 -6.65
CA ARG A 151 1.97 -27.21 -5.76
C ARG A 151 2.94 -26.04 -5.58
N GLU A 152 4.21 -26.16 -5.97
CA GLU A 152 5.18 -25.08 -5.77
C GLU A 152 5.31 -24.18 -7.01
N ALA A 153 5.26 -24.78 -8.21
CA ALA A 153 5.37 -24.06 -9.48
C ALA A 153 4.10 -23.28 -9.86
N LYS A 154 2.89 -23.85 -9.64
CA LYS A 154 1.63 -23.16 -9.97
C LYS A 154 1.26 -22.05 -8.98
N THR A 155 1.79 -22.11 -7.76
CA THR A 155 1.26 -21.39 -6.61
C THR A 155 2.06 -20.11 -6.31
N ILE A 156 3.30 -19.97 -6.80
CA ILE A 156 4.01 -18.67 -6.92
C ILE A 156 3.59 -17.95 -8.22
N GLY A 157 3.12 -18.72 -9.21
CA GLY A 157 2.68 -18.25 -10.52
C GLY A 157 1.65 -17.13 -10.49
N SER A 158 0.69 -17.08 -9.56
CA SER A 158 -0.40 -16.08 -9.62
C SER A 158 0.07 -14.62 -9.47
N THR A 159 1.23 -14.36 -8.86
CA THR A 159 1.75 -12.98 -8.70
C THR A 159 2.83 -12.66 -9.73
N ASP A 160 3.66 -13.63 -10.11
CA ASP A 160 4.50 -13.50 -11.32
C ASP A 160 3.62 -13.21 -12.54
N VAL A 161 2.42 -13.80 -12.61
CA VAL A 161 1.37 -13.49 -13.58
C VAL A 161 0.97 -12.01 -13.55
N LEU A 162 0.96 -11.32 -12.40
CA LEU A 162 0.59 -9.89 -12.34
C LEU A 162 1.68 -8.99 -12.94
N TYR A 163 2.95 -9.18 -12.54
CA TYR A 163 4.07 -8.40 -13.10
C TYR A 163 4.27 -8.70 -14.58
N GLN A 164 4.14 -9.98 -14.95
CA GLN A 164 4.14 -10.41 -16.34
C GLN A 164 2.94 -9.85 -17.11
N ALA A 165 1.76 -9.74 -16.49
CA ALA A 165 0.58 -9.12 -17.09
C ALA A 165 0.79 -7.62 -17.32
N HIS A 166 1.45 -6.91 -16.40
CA HIS A 166 1.79 -5.50 -16.60
C HIS A 166 2.74 -5.33 -17.79
N LEU A 167 3.81 -6.13 -17.85
CA LEU A 167 4.74 -6.13 -18.98
C LEU A 167 4.04 -6.47 -20.30
N SER A 168 3.25 -7.55 -20.32
CA SER A 168 2.51 -8.01 -21.51
C SER A 168 1.51 -6.95 -21.96
N PHE A 169 0.81 -6.31 -21.02
CA PHE A 169 -0.11 -5.21 -21.33
C PHE A 169 0.62 -4.03 -21.98
N VAL A 170 1.74 -3.59 -21.40
CA VAL A 170 2.54 -2.50 -21.98
C VAL A 170 3.05 -2.91 -23.36
N GLN A 171 3.58 -4.11 -23.54
CA GLN A 171 4.06 -4.62 -24.83
C GLN A 171 2.97 -4.61 -25.91
N SER A 172 1.76 -5.08 -25.58
CA SER A 172 0.64 -5.14 -26.52
C SER A 172 0.05 -3.77 -26.85
N HIS A 173 0.09 -2.82 -25.90
CA HIS A 173 -0.55 -1.52 -26.05
C HIS A 173 0.43 -0.37 -26.27
N LEU A 174 1.73 -0.64 -26.42
CA LEU A 174 2.76 0.39 -26.54
C LEU A 174 2.52 1.34 -27.72
N ALA A 175 2.04 0.81 -28.85
CA ALA A 175 1.70 1.62 -30.01
C ALA A 175 0.57 2.63 -29.70
N GLU A 176 -0.49 2.18 -29.04
CA GLU A 176 -1.62 3.03 -28.61
C GLU A 176 -1.19 4.06 -27.56
N ILE A 177 -0.35 3.66 -26.60
CA ILE A 177 0.24 4.55 -25.59
C ILE A 177 1.04 5.67 -26.26
N LEU A 178 1.90 5.34 -27.23
CA LEU A 178 2.68 6.36 -27.96
C LEU A 178 1.78 7.22 -28.84
N GLN A 179 0.73 6.64 -29.44
CA GLN A 179 -0.22 7.37 -30.27
C GLN A 179 -0.96 8.46 -29.47
N LEU A 180 -1.30 8.22 -28.20
CA LEU A 180 -1.89 9.24 -27.31
C LEU A 180 -0.98 10.46 -27.09
N LEU A 181 0.33 10.28 -27.23
CA LEU A 181 1.33 11.33 -27.08
C LEU A 181 1.55 12.15 -28.36
N VAL A 182 1.11 11.65 -29.51
CA VAL A 182 1.20 12.35 -30.80
C VAL A 182 0.32 13.60 -30.77
N GLU A 183 0.80 14.65 -31.44
CA GLU A 183 0.05 15.89 -31.57
C GLU A 183 -1.18 15.72 -32.48
N PRO A 184 -2.32 16.38 -32.16
CA PRO A 184 -3.57 16.24 -32.91
C PRO A 184 -3.45 16.49 -34.42
N GLY A 185 -2.59 17.44 -34.82
CA GLY A 185 -2.40 17.80 -36.23
C GLY A 185 -1.70 16.74 -37.08
N GLN A 186 -1.10 15.74 -36.44
CA GLN A 186 -0.39 14.64 -37.11
C GLN A 186 -1.21 13.35 -37.18
N LEU A 187 -2.45 13.36 -36.68
CA LEU A 187 -3.37 12.22 -36.72
C LEU A 187 -4.36 12.39 -37.87
N SER A 188 -4.75 11.28 -38.51
CA SER A 188 -5.84 11.27 -39.49
C SER A 188 -7.18 11.63 -38.85
N GLN A 189 -8.21 11.91 -39.65
CA GLN A 189 -9.58 12.11 -39.16
C GLN A 189 -10.13 10.87 -38.42
N SER A 190 -9.60 9.68 -38.72
CA SER A 190 -9.91 8.43 -38.01
C SER A 190 -9.04 8.17 -36.78
N GLY A 191 -8.14 9.09 -36.43
CA GLY A 191 -7.26 9.01 -35.26
C GLY A 191 -5.99 8.21 -35.47
N GLN A 192 -5.70 7.72 -36.68
CA GLN A 192 -4.50 6.94 -36.99
C GLN A 192 -3.27 7.83 -37.19
N ALA A 193 -2.12 7.38 -36.71
CA ALA A 193 -0.84 8.06 -36.94
C ALA A 193 -0.47 8.06 -38.43
N LEU A 194 -0.09 9.24 -38.95
CA LEU A 194 0.49 9.38 -40.28
C LEU A 194 1.90 8.76 -40.33
N LYS A 195 2.38 8.40 -41.54
CA LYS A 195 3.65 7.68 -41.72
C LYS A 195 4.88 8.39 -41.11
N ASP A 196 4.86 9.71 -41.03
CA ASP A 196 5.98 10.53 -40.55
C ASP A 196 5.76 11.18 -39.18
N CYS A 197 4.82 10.66 -38.37
CA CYS A 197 4.53 11.20 -37.04
C CYS A 197 5.78 11.33 -36.16
N GLN A 198 5.89 12.48 -35.50
CA GLN A 198 6.93 12.81 -34.54
C GLN A 198 6.31 13.00 -33.16
N ILE A 199 7.01 12.55 -32.13
CA ILE A 199 6.67 12.80 -30.73
C ILE A 199 7.71 13.74 -30.15
N SER A 200 7.28 14.84 -29.54
CA SER A 200 8.19 15.80 -28.88
C SER A 200 8.82 15.19 -27.63
N LEU A 201 10.02 15.68 -27.26
CA LEU A 201 10.68 15.27 -26.02
C LEU A 201 9.80 15.52 -24.79
N GLU A 202 9.02 16.61 -24.78
CA GLU A 202 8.11 16.93 -23.68
C GLU A 202 7.02 15.86 -23.54
N ALA A 203 6.43 15.42 -24.66
CA ALA A 203 5.45 14.34 -24.62
C ALA A 203 6.08 13.02 -24.16
N VAL A 204 7.31 12.70 -24.57
CA VAL A 204 8.04 11.52 -24.09
C VAL A 204 8.33 11.57 -22.58
N ARG A 205 8.45 12.76 -21.96
CA ARG A 205 8.62 12.87 -20.49
C ARG A 205 7.44 12.26 -19.74
N SER A 206 6.22 12.35 -20.28
CA SER A 206 5.02 11.77 -19.66
C SER A 206 5.08 10.24 -19.54
N LEU A 207 5.84 9.55 -20.38
CA LEU A 207 6.10 8.10 -20.24
C LEU A 207 6.79 7.75 -18.93
N GLY A 208 7.44 8.71 -18.25
CA GLY A 208 8.02 8.52 -16.92
C GLY A 208 7.01 8.16 -15.83
N LEU A 209 5.71 8.38 -16.09
CA LEU A 209 4.64 7.85 -15.24
C LEU A 209 4.64 6.32 -15.28
N LEU A 210 4.74 5.73 -16.47
CA LEU A 210 4.55 4.29 -16.70
C LEU A 210 5.85 3.51 -16.75
N LEU A 211 6.94 4.12 -17.22
CA LEU A 211 8.19 3.47 -17.56
C LEU A 211 9.37 4.16 -16.89
N GLU A 212 10.35 3.35 -16.52
CA GLU A 212 11.66 3.78 -16.05
C GLU A 212 12.73 2.82 -16.59
N GLY A 213 14.01 3.16 -16.44
CA GLY A 213 15.06 2.25 -16.90
C GLY A 213 16.43 2.55 -16.32
N SER A 214 17.41 1.75 -16.71
CA SER A 214 18.82 1.96 -16.38
C SER A 214 19.73 1.54 -17.53
N ALA A 215 20.84 2.27 -17.69
CA ALA A 215 21.85 2.09 -18.73
C ALA A 215 22.98 1.11 -18.33
N GLY A 216 22.64 -0.04 -17.74
CA GLY A 216 23.60 -1.10 -17.40
C GLY A 216 24.04 -1.14 -15.93
N HIS A 217 24.89 -2.14 -15.60
CA HIS A 217 25.28 -2.44 -14.21
C HIS A 217 26.01 -1.28 -13.53
N GLY A 218 25.43 -0.79 -12.42
CA GLY A 218 26.02 0.28 -11.59
C GLY A 218 25.50 1.70 -11.87
N ARG A 219 24.72 1.93 -12.93
CA ARG A 219 24.02 3.20 -13.13
C ARG A 219 22.65 3.18 -12.43
N GLY A 220 22.32 4.26 -11.72
CA GLY A 220 21.04 4.41 -11.05
C GLY A 220 19.86 4.45 -12.02
N VAL A 221 18.66 4.17 -11.53
CA VAL A 221 17.42 4.26 -12.32
C VAL A 221 17.18 5.70 -12.76
N GLN A 222 16.82 5.87 -14.03
CA GLN A 222 16.56 7.16 -14.66
C GLN A 222 15.22 7.17 -15.39
N PRO A 223 14.58 8.35 -15.51
CA PRO A 223 13.43 8.52 -16.39
C PRO A 223 13.75 8.17 -17.84
N VAL A 224 12.81 7.51 -18.52
CA VAL A 224 13.00 7.00 -19.89
C VAL A 224 13.44 8.07 -20.88
N HIS A 225 12.89 9.29 -20.80
CA HIS A 225 13.28 10.39 -21.70
C HIS A 225 14.78 10.74 -21.60
N ARG A 226 15.44 10.52 -20.46
CA ARG A 226 16.89 10.76 -20.29
C ARG A 226 17.74 9.65 -20.91
N LEU A 227 17.22 8.43 -20.93
CA LEU A 227 17.87 7.28 -21.58
C LEU A 227 17.79 7.41 -23.09
N LEU A 228 16.61 7.78 -23.61
CA LEU A 228 16.36 7.94 -25.04
C LEU A 228 17.11 9.12 -25.68
N THR A 229 17.63 10.05 -24.88
CA THR A 229 18.39 11.23 -25.36
C THR A 229 19.90 11.05 -25.21
N LYS A 230 20.38 9.87 -24.79
CA LYS A 230 21.80 9.63 -24.51
C LYS A 230 22.28 8.30 -25.08
N GLY A 231 23.57 8.24 -25.41
CA GLY A 231 24.27 7.01 -25.74
C GLY A 231 23.70 6.30 -26.98
N PRO A 232 23.85 4.96 -27.09
CA PRO A 232 23.43 4.20 -28.28
C PRO A 232 21.91 4.22 -28.50
N LEU A 233 21.13 4.39 -27.43
CA LEU A 233 19.67 4.51 -27.49
C LEU A 233 19.20 5.74 -28.25
N GLN A 234 19.97 6.83 -28.22
CA GLN A 234 19.62 8.05 -28.94
C GLN A 234 19.50 7.80 -30.44
N THR A 235 20.46 7.06 -31.00
CA THR A 235 20.49 6.68 -32.42
C THR A 235 19.38 5.69 -32.75
N GLN A 236 19.13 4.71 -31.88
CA GLN A 236 18.08 3.70 -32.08
C GLN A 236 16.67 4.30 -32.00
N ALA A 237 16.41 5.18 -31.03
CA ALA A 237 15.15 5.90 -30.88
C ALA A 237 14.96 6.98 -31.96
N GLY A 238 16.04 7.37 -32.64
CA GLY A 238 16.03 8.39 -33.69
C GLY A 238 15.84 9.82 -33.17
N TYR A 239 16.35 10.13 -31.97
CA TYR A 239 16.20 11.46 -31.39
C TYR A 239 16.92 12.53 -32.23
N SER A 240 16.18 13.56 -32.63
CA SER A 240 16.72 14.75 -33.29
C SER A 240 16.93 15.87 -32.27
N THR A 241 18.17 16.33 -32.13
CA THR A 241 18.51 17.48 -31.28
C THR A 241 18.02 18.80 -31.85
N LEU A 242 17.80 18.88 -33.17
CA LEU A 242 17.34 20.09 -33.86
C LEU A 242 15.85 20.33 -33.66
N SER A 243 15.03 19.28 -33.79
CA SER A 243 13.58 19.36 -33.63
C SER A 243 13.10 18.98 -32.22
N HIS A 244 14.02 18.53 -31.35
CA HIS A 244 13.72 17.97 -30.03
C HIS A 244 12.60 16.91 -30.08
N SER A 245 12.61 16.05 -31.11
CA SER A 245 11.55 15.07 -31.38
C SER A 245 12.09 13.69 -31.76
N PHE A 246 11.19 12.72 -31.73
CA PHE A 246 11.43 11.32 -32.07
C PHE A 246 10.45 10.86 -33.17
N PRO A 247 10.92 10.18 -34.22
CA PRO A 247 10.04 9.49 -35.15
C PRO A 247 9.28 8.37 -34.44
N LEU A 248 7.96 8.36 -34.55
CA LEU A 248 7.08 7.42 -33.85
C LEU A 248 7.49 5.95 -34.04
N HIS A 249 7.76 5.56 -35.29
CA HIS A 249 8.10 4.17 -35.62
C HIS A 249 9.45 3.74 -35.03
N LYS A 250 10.47 4.63 -35.04
CA LYS A 250 11.78 4.34 -34.45
C LYS A 250 11.67 4.26 -32.93
N LEU A 251 10.94 5.19 -32.31
CA LEU A 251 10.71 5.18 -30.87
C LEU A 251 9.97 3.92 -30.42
N LEU A 252 8.91 3.52 -31.14
CA LEU A 252 8.16 2.28 -30.86
C LEU A 252 9.07 1.06 -30.95
N SER A 253 9.81 0.90 -32.05
CA SER A 253 10.70 -0.24 -32.24
C SER A 253 11.81 -0.30 -31.18
N CYS A 254 12.39 0.86 -30.84
CA CYS A 254 13.40 0.99 -29.81
C CYS A 254 12.86 0.57 -28.43
N LEU A 255 11.69 1.09 -28.03
CA LEU A 255 11.07 0.73 -26.75
C LEU A 255 10.67 -0.74 -26.71
N GLN A 256 10.12 -1.31 -27.79
CA GLN A 256 9.80 -2.75 -27.87
C GLN A 256 11.04 -3.63 -27.67
N HIS A 257 12.18 -3.22 -28.22
CA HIS A 257 13.44 -3.97 -28.09
C HIS A 257 14.05 -3.88 -26.68
N CYS A 258 13.88 -2.74 -26.01
CA CYS A 258 14.49 -2.49 -24.70
C CYS A 258 13.59 -2.84 -23.50
N LEU A 259 12.31 -3.18 -23.75
CA LEU A 259 11.34 -3.42 -22.69
C LEU A 259 11.55 -4.80 -22.06
N THR A 260 11.72 -4.80 -20.73
CA THR A 260 12.08 -5.96 -19.91
C THR A 260 11.20 -6.04 -18.68
N LEU A 261 11.24 -7.19 -17.98
CA LEU A 261 10.57 -7.34 -16.69
C LEU A 261 11.21 -6.42 -15.64
N ASN A 262 10.40 -5.88 -14.73
CA ASN A 262 10.89 -5.00 -13.68
C ASN A 262 11.93 -5.74 -12.79
N PRO A 263 13.20 -5.27 -12.73
CA PRO A 263 14.28 -5.92 -12.01
C PRO A 263 14.19 -5.76 -10.49
N PHE A 264 13.22 -5.00 -9.99
CA PHE A 264 12.95 -4.79 -8.56
C PHE A 264 11.62 -5.40 -8.12
N GLY A 265 10.95 -6.18 -8.98
CA GLY A 265 9.72 -6.90 -8.68
C GLY A 265 9.88 -8.03 -7.65
N ILE A 266 8.78 -8.76 -7.39
CA ILE A 266 8.76 -9.83 -6.37
C ILE A 266 9.69 -10.97 -6.73
N THR A 267 9.69 -11.37 -8.00
CA THR A 267 10.56 -12.42 -8.54
C THR A 267 12.02 -12.09 -8.27
N ALA A 268 12.43 -10.87 -8.64
CA ALA A 268 13.79 -10.40 -8.36
C ALA A 268 14.06 -10.33 -6.84
N CYS A 269 13.13 -9.82 -6.04
CA CYS A 269 13.26 -9.79 -4.59
C CYS A 269 13.45 -11.20 -3.97
N LEU A 270 12.80 -12.23 -4.52
CA LEU A 270 12.96 -13.62 -4.08
C LEU A 270 14.27 -14.26 -4.52
N HIS A 271 14.74 -13.94 -5.74
CA HIS A 271 15.95 -14.52 -6.33
C HIS A 271 17.23 -13.83 -5.87
N SER A 272 17.29 -12.49 -5.99
CA SER A 272 18.47 -11.67 -5.72
C SER A 272 18.37 -10.86 -4.42
N GLY A 273 17.18 -10.77 -3.82
CA GLY A 273 16.99 -10.05 -2.56
C GLY A 273 17.58 -10.79 -1.35
N LYS A 274 17.77 -10.03 -0.26
CA LYS A 274 18.24 -10.60 1.01
C LYS A 274 17.09 -11.35 1.67
N LYS A 275 17.20 -12.67 1.73
CA LYS A 275 16.29 -13.52 2.51
C LYS A 275 16.51 -13.27 3.99
N LEU A 276 15.43 -12.98 4.68
CA LEU A 276 15.41 -12.75 6.11
C LEU A 276 14.84 -13.98 6.78
N ALA A 277 15.66 -14.59 7.62
CA ALA A 277 15.19 -15.58 8.57
C ALA A 277 14.60 -14.84 9.77
N TRP A 278 13.35 -14.40 9.68
CA TRP A 278 12.62 -14.04 10.90
C TRP A 278 12.06 -15.34 11.45
N ALA A 279 12.83 -15.95 12.34
CA ALA A 279 12.43 -17.10 13.12
C ALA A 279 12.41 -16.66 14.58
N GLN A 280 11.23 -16.66 15.19
CA GLN A 280 11.15 -16.94 16.61
C GLN A 280 11.19 -18.47 16.71
N GLN A 281 12.19 -19.02 17.39
CA GLN A 281 12.22 -20.46 17.66
C GLN A 281 11.08 -20.79 18.62
N VAL A 282 10.11 -21.57 18.13
CA VAL A 282 9.19 -22.34 18.95
C VAL A 282 9.35 -23.78 18.50
N GLU A 283 9.54 -24.70 19.44
CA GLU A 283 9.85 -26.11 19.19
C GLU A 283 8.80 -26.81 18.31
N GLY A 284 9.27 -27.67 17.42
CA GLY A 284 8.46 -28.44 16.47
C GLY A 284 8.59 -27.92 15.03
N ALA A 285 8.68 -28.84 14.07
CA ALA A 285 8.99 -28.57 12.67
C ALA A 285 8.00 -27.59 11.99
N MET A 286 8.21 -26.28 12.13
CA MET A 286 7.43 -25.25 11.44
C MET A 286 8.08 -24.84 10.13
N LYS A 287 7.25 -24.63 9.10
CA LYS A 287 7.66 -24.05 7.82
C LYS A 287 8.16 -22.62 8.07
N ARG A 288 9.43 -22.36 7.80
CA ARG A 288 10.07 -21.05 7.97
C ARG A 288 9.31 -19.99 7.15
N ALA A 289 8.92 -18.88 7.79
CA ALA A 289 8.35 -17.74 7.09
C ALA A 289 9.29 -17.30 5.96
N LYS A 290 8.75 -17.06 4.77
CA LYS A 290 9.52 -16.64 3.60
C LYS A 290 9.48 -15.13 3.52
N ILE A 291 10.53 -14.51 4.07
CA ILE A 291 10.68 -13.06 4.06
C ILE A 291 11.87 -12.69 3.18
N ALA A 292 11.64 -11.79 2.23
CA ALA A 292 12.66 -11.32 1.30
C ALA A 292 12.56 -9.81 1.16
N ARG A 293 13.72 -9.16 1.00
CA ARG A 293 13.78 -7.71 0.77
C ARG A 293 14.85 -7.33 -0.24
N ASN A 294 14.57 -6.31 -1.04
CA ASN A 294 15.54 -5.67 -1.94
C ASN A 294 15.96 -4.28 -1.44
N THR A 295 15.52 -3.85 -0.25
CA THR A 295 15.68 -2.46 0.27
C THR A 295 17.13 -1.96 0.39
N HIS A 296 18.12 -2.84 0.21
CA HIS A 296 19.54 -2.51 0.24
C HIS A 296 20.12 -2.16 -1.14
N THR A 297 19.45 -2.57 -2.23
CA THR A 297 19.91 -2.41 -3.62
C THR A 297 18.92 -1.64 -4.47
N ALA A 298 17.63 -1.69 -4.12
CA ALA A 298 16.59 -1.01 -4.86
C ALA A 298 16.61 0.52 -4.63
N PRO A 299 16.41 1.32 -5.68
CA PRO A 299 16.30 2.78 -5.55
C PRO A 299 15.02 3.17 -4.77
N PRO A 300 14.92 4.43 -4.32
CA PRO A 300 13.67 4.98 -3.78
C PRO A 300 12.48 4.71 -4.71
N GLY A 301 11.31 4.36 -4.15
CA GLY A 301 10.12 3.97 -4.90
C GLY A 301 10.06 2.50 -5.34
N SER A 302 11.21 1.85 -5.54
CA SER A 302 11.29 0.42 -5.93
C SER A 302 11.67 -0.53 -4.78
N LYS A 303 11.87 0.02 -3.58
CA LYS A 303 12.07 -0.77 -2.37
C LYS A 303 10.86 -1.67 -2.13
N MET A 304 11.12 -2.95 -1.87
CA MET A 304 10.13 -4.00 -1.68
C MET A 304 10.50 -4.90 -0.51
N VAL A 305 9.48 -5.28 0.25
CA VAL A 305 9.55 -6.34 1.26
C VAL A 305 8.40 -7.32 1.02
N LEU A 306 8.74 -8.58 0.80
CA LEU A 306 7.77 -9.67 0.72
C LEU A 306 7.78 -10.44 2.04
N MET A 307 6.61 -10.62 2.63
CA MET A 307 6.35 -11.46 3.78
C MET A 307 5.33 -12.52 3.38
N SER A 308 5.76 -13.76 3.21
CA SER A 308 4.85 -14.82 2.79
C SER A 308 4.93 -16.06 3.67
N GLN A 309 3.78 -16.72 3.83
CA GLN A 309 3.66 -17.97 4.60
C GLN A 309 4.07 -17.82 6.07
N VAL A 310 3.76 -16.67 6.67
CA VAL A 310 3.86 -16.50 8.13
C VAL A 310 2.69 -17.25 8.77
N PHE A 311 2.99 -18.20 9.65
CA PHE A 311 1.98 -19.07 10.23
C PHE A 311 2.17 -19.20 11.73
N LYS A 312 1.12 -18.95 12.53
CA LYS A 312 1.14 -19.10 14.00
C LYS A 312 2.30 -18.35 14.66
N GLN A 313 2.58 -17.15 14.17
CA GLN A 313 3.74 -16.35 14.58
C GLN A 313 3.35 -14.89 14.76
N THR A 314 4.00 -14.26 15.72
CA THR A 314 3.95 -12.81 15.92
C THR A 314 5.23 -12.20 15.40
N LEU A 315 5.08 -11.29 14.44
CA LEU A 315 6.19 -10.56 13.82
C LEU A 315 6.01 -9.09 14.11
N ALA A 316 6.96 -8.50 14.81
CA ALA A 316 6.98 -7.07 15.05
C ALA A 316 8.28 -6.48 14.51
N LYS A 317 8.15 -5.42 13.71
CA LYS A 317 9.31 -4.74 13.14
C LYS A 317 9.11 -3.24 13.05
N THR A 318 10.05 -2.55 13.68
CA THR A 318 10.34 -1.13 13.45
C THR A 318 11.75 -1.04 12.88
N SER A 319 11.92 -0.38 11.73
CA SER A 319 13.25 -0.14 11.14
C SER A 319 13.20 0.84 9.99
N ASP A 320 14.20 1.71 9.92
CA ASP A 320 14.46 2.58 8.76
C ASP A 320 14.61 1.84 7.42
N ARG A 321 14.90 0.53 7.48
CA ARG A 321 14.98 -0.33 6.29
C ARG A 321 13.63 -0.61 5.65
N LEU A 322 12.53 -0.39 6.36
CA LEU A 322 11.16 -0.46 5.86
C LEU A 322 10.68 0.89 5.34
N THR A 323 11.35 1.98 5.70
CA THR A 323 10.93 3.34 5.35
C THR A 323 10.83 3.54 3.84
N GLY A 324 9.62 3.88 3.39
CA GLY A 324 9.28 4.08 1.98
C GLY A 324 9.31 2.80 1.14
N ALA A 325 9.21 1.62 1.75
CA ALA A 325 9.13 0.35 1.04
C ALA A 325 7.68 -0.02 0.67
N ASN A 326 7.53 -0.73 -0.45
CA ASN A 326 6.31 -1.42 -0.84
C ASN A 326 6.28 -2.80 -0.16
N VAL A 327 5.30 -3.06 0.69
CA VAL A 327 5.20 -4.31 1.45
C VAL A 327 4.12 -5.20 0.85
N LYS A 328 4.43 -6.49 0.68
CA LYS A 328 3.46 -7.50 0.31
C LYS A 328 3.40 -8.60 1.37
N ILE A 329 2.25 -8.70 2.03
CA ILE A 329 1.91 -9.74 3.00
C ILE A 329 1.03 -10.75 2.26
N HIS A 330 1.51 -11.98 2.12
CA HIS A 330 0.87 -12.96 1.23
C HIS A 330 0.77 -14.35 1.84
N ARG A 331 -0.44 -14.90 1.90
CA ARG A 331 -0.71 -16.24 2.46
C ARG A 331 -0.24 -16.41 3.90
N CYS A 332 -0.43 -15.38 4.72
CA CYS A 332 -0.22 -15.48 6.15
C CYS A 332 -1.48 -16.03 6.81
N SER A 333 -1.32 -16.79 7.90
CA SER A 333 -2.43 -17.47 8.56
C SER A 333 -2.19 -17.53 10.06
N GLU A 334 -3.22 -17.24 10.86
CA GLU A 334 -3.10 -17.31 12.33
C GLU A 334 -1.90 -16.49 12.85
N ALA A 335 -1.66 -15.32 12.25
CA ALA A 335 -0.45 -14.53 12.48
C ALA A 335 -0.77 -13.11 12.97
N PHE A 336 0.11 -12.56 13.80
CA PHE A 336 0.07 -11.17 14.22
C PHE A 336 1.27 -10.45 13.60
N ILE A 337 1.02 -9.42 12.79
CA ILE A 337 2.07 -8.74 12.02
C ILE A 337 2.01 -7.25 12.33
N TYR A 338 3.04 -6.71 12.98
CA TYR A 338 3.20 -5.31 13.33
C TYR A 338 4.36 -4.71 12.53
N LEU A 339 4.05 -3.82 11.59
CA LEU A 339 5.04 -3.11 10.77
C LEU A 339 4.98 -1.62 11.10
N LEU A 340 5.65 -1.23 12.18
CA LEU A 340 5.52 0.10 12.80
C LEU A 340 6.56 1.08 12.23
N SER A 341 6.53 1.28 10.92
CA SER A 341 7.44 2.20 10.21
C SER A 341 6.69 2.91 9.09
N PRO A 342 7.16 4.06 8.58
CA PRO A 342 6.49 4.73 7.47
C PRO A 342 6.62 3.91 6.17
N LEU A 343 5.52 3.44 5.62
CA LEU A 343 5.50 2.57 4.43
C LEU A 343 5.04 3.34 3.20
N ARG A 344 5.44 2.90 2.01
CA ARG A 344 4.99 3.50 0.75
C ARG A 344 3.63 2.95 0.31
N SER A 345 3.52 1.63 0.22
CA SER A 345 2.29 0.91 -0.10
C SER A 345 2.28 -0.45 0.58
N VAL A 346 1.09 -1.00 0.86
CA VAL A 346 0.96 -2.34 1.46
C VAL A 346 -0.12 -3.13 0.73
N SER A 347 0.20 -4.39 0.40
CA SER A 347 -0.77 -5.37 -0.11
C SER A 347 -0.90 -6.54 0.86
N VAL A 348 -2.13 -6.88 1.25
CA VAL A 348 -2.48 -8.00 2.13
C VAL A 348 -3.32 -8.97 1.30
N ASP A 349 -2.68 -10.04 0.83
CA ASP A 349 -3.25 -10.94 -0.16
C ASP A 349 -3.39 -12.36 0.39
N LYS A 350 -4.57 -12.97 0.21
CA LYS A 350 -4.83 -14.39 0.52
C LYS A 350 -4.48 -14.77 1.97
N CYS A 351 -4.68 -13.86 2.93
CA CYS A 351 -4.39 -14.07 4.35
C CYS A 351 -5.63 -14.50 5.12
N ARG A 352 -5.45 -15.23 6.23
CA ARG A 352 -6.57 -15.71 7.06
C ARG A 352 -6.31 -15.62 8.56
N ASP A 353 -7.36 -15.39 9.35
CA ASP A 353 -7.30 -15.45 10.82
C ASP A 353 -6.11 -14.66 11.39
N SER A 354 -5.83 -13.48 10.84
CA SER A 354 -4.58 -12.74 11.11
C SER A 354 -4.86 -11.29 11.47
N THR A 355 -4.03 -10.70 12.32
CA THR A 355 -4.05 -9.28 12.64
C THR A 355 -2.84 -8.59 12.05
N VAL A 356 -3.05 -7.52 11.30
CA VAL A 356 -2.01 -6.73 10.65
C VAL A 356 -2.11 -5.29 11.11
N VAL A 357 -1.11 -4.83 11.85
CA VAL A 357 -0.98 -3.45 12.33
C VAL A 357 0.13 -2.78 11.53
N LEU A 358 -0.20 -1.64 10.91
CA LEU A 358 0.70 -0.92 10.03
C LEU A 358 0.97 0.48 10.59
N GLY A 359 2.21 0.93 10.46
CA GLY A 359 2.54 2.35 10.48
C GLY A 359 1.94 3.09 9.28
N PRO A 360 2.07 4.42 9.23
CA PRO A 360 1.51 5.26 8.18
C PRO A 360 1.93 4.82 6.79
N VAL A 361 0.94 4.64 5.92
CA VAL A 361 1.11 4.16 4.53
C VAL A 361 0.83 5.29 3.55
N GLU A 362 1.89 5.78 2.91
CA GLU A 362 1.89 6.96 2.05
C GLU A 362 0.80 6.95 0.97
N THR A 363 0.67 5.84 0.23
CA THR A 363 -0.19 5.76 -0.96
C THR A 363 -1.45 4.94 -0.73
N SER A 364 -1.33 3.62 -0.56
CA SER A 364 -2.48 2.74 -0.35
C SER A 364 -2.20 1.46 0.43
N VAL A 365 -3.28 0.97 1.05
CA VAL A 365 -3.40 -0.38 1.60
C VAL A 365 -4.44 -1.14 0.78
N HIS A 366 -4.03 -2.24 0.15
CA HIS A 366 -4.89 -3.10 -0.66
C HIS A 366 -5.08 -4.46 0.03
N ILE A 367 -6.33 -4.84 0.30
CA ILE A 367 -6.70 -6.09 0.98
C ILE A 367 -7.48 -6.95 -0.02
N HIS A 368 -6.95 -8.13 -0.34
CA HIS A 368 -7.56 -8.97 -1.38
C HIS A 368 -7.54 -10.46 -1.06
N GLY A 369 -8.68 -11.13 -1.24
CA GLY A 369 -8.77 -12.58 -1.02
C GLY A 369 -8.58 -12.99 0.44
N CYS A 370 -8.85 -12.09 1.40
CA CYS A 370 -8.61 -12.34 2.82
C CYS A 370 -9.86 -12.87 3.53
N GLN A 371 -9.68 -13.64 4.61
CA GLN A 371 -10.77 -14.18 5.42
C GLN A 371 -10.49 -13.99 6.91
N ASN A 372 -11.41 -13.39 7.66
CA ASN A 372 -11.23 -13.18 9.10
C ASN A 372 -9.90 -12.46 9.43
N VAL A 373 -9.61 -11.37 8.70
CA VAL A 373 -8.39 -10.57 8.88
C VAL A 373 -8.74 -9.22 9.49
N ARG A 374 -8.01 -8.83 10.52
CA ARG A 374 -8.07 -7.48 11.10
C ARG A 374 -6.90 -6.65 10.58
N VAL A 375 -7.18 -5.52 9.95
CA VAL A 375 -6.15 -4.56 9.49
C VAL A 375 -6.32 -3.24 10.23
N VAL A 376 -5.26 -2.74 10.83
CA VAL A 376 -5.23 -1.45 11.54
C VAL A 376 -4.18 -0.56 10.88
N CYS A 377 -4.60 0.53 10.25
CA CYS A 377 -3.69 1.36 9.46
C CYS A 377 -4.11 2.83 9.34
N VAL A 378 -3.10 3.69 9.24
CA VAL A 378 -3.22 5.04 8.68
C VAL A 378 -2.75 4.97 7.22
N ALA A 379 -3.57 5.39 6.26
CA ALA A 379 -3.24 5.23 4.84
C ALA A 379 -3.79 6.36 3.98
N GLY A 380 -3.09 6.73 2.90
CA GLY A 380 -3.61 7.66 1.89
C GLY A 380 -4.91 7.15 1.23
N ARG A 381 -4.99 5.84 1.01
CA ARG A 381 -6.18 5.14 0.52
C ARG A 381 -6.27 3.71 1.02
N ILE A 382 -7.50 3.20 1.11
CA ILE A 382 -7.78 1.80 1.40
C ILE A 382 -8.63 1.20 0.28
N ALA A 383 -8.30 -0.01 -0.15
CA ALA A 383 -9.10 -0.78 -1.10
C ALA A 383 -9.25 -2.24 -0.62
N VAL A 384 -10.47 -2.76 -0.67
CA VAL A 384 -10.80 -4.13 -0.21
C VAL A 384 -11.55 -4.86 -1.32
N GLY A 385 -11.11 -6.06 -1.68
CA GLY A 385 -11.78 -6.89 -2.70
C GLY A 385 -11.74 -8.38 -2.38
N ALA A 386 -12.72 -9.13 -2.90
CA ALA A 386 -12.79 -10.58 -2.76
C ALA A 386 -12.53 -11.10 -1.32
N SER A 387 -12.93 -10.36 -0.27
CA SER A 387 -12.57 -10.66 1.13
C SER A 387 -13.80 -10.90 2.01
N SER A 388 -13.65 -11.71 3.05
CA SER A 388 -14.76 -12.16 3.91
C SER A 388 -14.50 -11.94 5.41
N SER A 389 -15.51 -11.45 6.15
CA SER A 389 -15.45 -11.27 7.62
C SER A 389 -14.20 -10.52 8.08
N CYS A 390 -13.79 -9.48 7.33
CA CYS A 390 -12.57 -8.72 7.63
C CYS A 390 -12.93 -7.41 8.34
N THR A 391 -12.15 -7.03 9.34
CA THR A 391 -12.32 -5.76 10.07
C THR A 391 -11.19 -4.80 9.71
N ILE A 392 -11.53 -3.62 9.22
CA ILE A 392 -10.57 -2.59 8.86
C ILE A 392 -10.75 -1.38 9.77
N HIS A 393 -9.73 -1.09 10.58
CA HIS A 393 -9.64 0.10 11.39
C HIS A 393 -8.73 1.12 10.74
N ALA A 394 -9.29 2.26 10.37
CA ALA A 394 -8.65 3.15 9.42
C ALA A 394 -8.68 4.62 9.81
N LEU A 395 -7.61 5.32 9.44
CA LEU A 395 -7.57 6.76 9.29
C LEU A 395 -7.07 7.05 7.87
N THR A 396 -7.94 7.64 7.05
CA THR A 396 -7.68 7.87 5.62
C THR A 396 -8.37 9.15 5.16
N PRO A 397 -7.69 10.05 4.43
CA PRO A 397 -8.30 11.26 3.88
C PRO A 397 -9.24 10.96 2.71
N THR A 398 -9.14 9.78 2.11
CA THR A 398 -9.96 9.36 0.96
C THR A 398 -10.98 8.29 1.34
N ASN A 399 -12.07 8.22 0.58
CA ASN A 399 -13.11 7.21 0.75
C ASN A 399 -12.55 5.80 0.50
N PRO A 400 -12.73 4.84 1.42
CA PRO A 400 -12.35 3.45 1.19
C PRO A 400 -13.04 2.84 -0.03
N LEU A 401 -12.33 2.05 -0.82
CA LEU A 401 -12.86 1.42 -2.03
C LEU A 401 -13.27 -0.02 -1.74
N LEU A 402 -14.55 -0.34 -1.94
CA LEU A 402 -15.06 -1.71 -1.87
C LEU A 402 -15.20 -2.27 -3.29
N LEU A 403 -14.28 -3.16 -3.64
CA LEU A 403 -14.27 -3.91 -4.90
C LEU A 403 -15.24 -5.11 -4.83
N PRO A 404 -15.58 -5.75 -5.96
CA PRO A 404 -16.49 -6.89 -5.98
C PRO A 404 -15.96 -8.10 -5.19
N GLY A 405 -16.89 -8.98 -4.76
CA GLY A 405 -16.57 -10.24 -4.09
C GLY A 405 -16.36 -10.16 -2.57
N ASN A 406 -16.67 -9.01 -1.97
CA ASN A 406 -16.61 -8.86 -0.51
C ASN A 406 -17.87 -9.40 0.18
N THR A 407 -17.71 -9.93 1.39
CA THR A 407 -18.81 -10.33 2.28
C THR A 407 -18.48 -9.96 3.73
N ASP A 408 -19.41 -9.35 4.46
CA ASP A 408 -19.27 -9.12 5.90
C ASP A 408 -18.01 -8.30 6.27
N ILE A 409 -17.81 -7.15 5.62
CA ILE A 409 -16.69 -6.25 5.92
C ILE A 409 -17.07 -5.27 7.03
N THR A 410 -16.29 -5.21 8.11
CA THR A 410 -16.48 -4.25 9.19
C THR A 410 -15.52 -3.07 9.02
N LEU A 411 -16.02 -1.84 8.99
CA LEU A 411 -15.20 -0.63 9.00
C LEU A 411 -15.27 0.06 10.35
N GLY A 412 -14.13 0.40 10.94
CA GLY A 412 -14.04 1.11 12.22
C GLY A 412 -13.00 2.23 12.19
N PRO A 413 -13.05 3.16 13.16
CA PRO A 413 -12.03 4.19 13.27
C PRO A 413 -10.69 3.58 13.68
N PHE A 414 -9.61 4.25 13.30
CA PHE A 414 -8.28 3.99 13.85
C PHE A 414 -8.29 4.19 15.38
N HIS A 415 -7.63 3.29 16.11
CA HIS A 415 -7.88 3.10 17.56
C HIS A 415 -6.66 2.62 18.34
N THR A 416 -5.46 2.88 17.81
CA THR A 416 -4.21 2.47 18.41
C THR A 416 -3.16 3.56 18.22
N PHE A 417 -2.05 3.47 18.95
CA PHE A 417 -0.89 4.31 18.72
C PHE A 417 0.38 3.54 19.06
N TYR A 418 1.50 4.03 18.55
CA TYR A 418 2.82 3.67 19.06
C TYR A 418 3.64 4.97 19.20
N PRO A 419 4.66 5.00 20.08
CA PRO A 419 5.37 6.23 20.46
C PRO A 419 5.84 7.15 19.31
N SER A 420 6.29 6.60 18.18
CA SER A 420 6.77 7.38 17.03
C SER A 420 5.69 7.63 15.94
N LEU A 421 4.41 7.43 16.23
CA LEU A 421 3.35 7.42 15.22
C LEU A 421 3.14 8.79 14.57
N GLU A 422 3.05 9.87 15.34
CA GLU A 422 2.80 11.21 14.80
C GLU A 422 3.96 11.68 13.90
N ASP A 423 5.20 11.42 14.30
CA ASP A 423 6.39 11.69 13.48
C ASP A 423 6.36 10.89 12.18
N HIS A 424 6.00 9.61 12.26
CA HIS A 424 5.84 8.77 11.08
C HIS A 424 4.73 9.29 10.17
N MET A 425 3.61 9.78 10.72
CA MET A 425 2.50 10.36 9.96
C MET A 425 2.93 11.64 9.23
N ALA A 426 3.62 12.54 9.94
CA ALA A 426 4.18 13.76 9.37
C ALA A 426 5.18 13.45 8.24
N SER A 427 6.05 12.44 8.42
CA SER A 427 7.06 12.06 7.42
C SER A 427 6.48 11.56 6.09
N VAL A 428 5.24 11.06 6.09
CA VAL A 428 4.53 10.62 4.89
C VAL A 428 3.42 11.58 4.47
N GLY A 429 3.27 12.72 5.15
CA GLY A 429 2.29 13.74 4.82
C GLY A 429 0.84 13.33 5.06
N LEU A 430 0.57 12.52 6.09
CA LEU A 430 -0.79 12.14 6.49
C LEU A 430 -1.17 12.88 7.78
N ALA A 431 -2.25 13.66 7.72
CA ALA A 431 -2.81 14.33 8.89
C ALA A 431 -3.95 13.53 9.51
N VAL A 432 -4.33 13.87 10.74
CA VAL A 432 -5.48 13.26 11.44
C VAL A 432 -6.83 13.66 10.84
N VAL A 433 -6.88 14.79 10.14
CA VAL A 433 -8.04 15.33 9.44
C VAL A 433 -7.63 15.83 8.05
N PRO A 434 -8.49 15.71 7.02
CA PRO A 434 -9.80 15.04 7.03
C PRO A 434 -9.69 13.52 7.14
N SER A 435 -10.75 12.87 7.62
CA SER A 435 -10.85 11.41 7.70
C SER A 435 -12.20 10.94 7.16
N ALA A 436 -12.17 10.03 6.18
CA ALA A 436 -13.32 9.56 5.42
C ALA A 436 -13.51 8.02 5.50
N TRP A 437 -12.96 7.40 6.55
CA TRP A 437 -12.98 5.95 6.77
C TRP A 437 -14.39 5.33 6.80
N ASP A 438 -15.42 6.12 7.15
CA ASP A 438 -16.82 5.71 7.29
C ASP A 438 -17.65 5.89 6.01
N ARG A 439 -17.05 6.38 4.92
CA ARG A 439 -17.72 6.70 3.65
C ARG A 439 -17.18 5.86 2.49
N PRO A 440 -17.39 4.53 2.47
CA PRO A 440 -16.88 3.69 1.40
C PRO A 440 -17.58 3.95 0.06
N LEU A 441 -16.83 3.78 -1.03
CA LEU A 441 -17.34 3.76 -2.41
C LEU A 441 -17.34 2.35 -2.96
N PHE A 442 -18.46 1.92 -3.54
CA PHE A 442 -18.59 0.60 -4.16
C PHE A 442 -18.26 0.66 -5.64
N LEU A 443 -17.24 -0.10 -6.04
CA LEU A 443 -16.83 -0.25 -7.42
C LEU A 443 -17.36 -1.57 -7.98
N ALA A 444 -18.40 -1.51 -8.80
CA ALA A 444 -18.87 -2.64 -9.59
C ALA A 444 -18.09 -2.75 -10.93
N PRO A 445 -18.11 -3.91 -11.60
CA PRO A 445 -17.42 -4.11 -12.87
C PRO A 445 -17.87 -3.13 -13.98
N GLU A 446 -19.09 -2.58 -13.87
CA GLU A 446 -19.68 -1.59 -14.79
C GLU A 446 -19.66 -0.13 -14.29
N GLY A 447 -19.13 0.16 -13.09
CA GLY A 447 -19.03 1.53 -12.55
C GLY A 447 -19.26 1.64 -11.04
N LEU A 448 -19.44 2.87 -10.54
CA LEU A 448 -19.81 3.08 -9.13
C LEU A 448 -21.28 2.71 -8.91
N ILE A 449 -21.56 1.95 -7.84
CA ILE A 449 -22.90 1.78 -7.31
C ILE A 449 -23.02 2.69 -6.10
N SER A 450 -23.83 3.75 -6.21
CA SER A 450 -24.20 4.54 -5.04
C SER A 450 -25.29 3.79 -4.27
N PRO A 451 -25.17 3.61 -2.93
CA PRO A 451 -26.23 3.05 -2.11
C PRO A 451 -27.49 3.93 -2.01
N SER A 452 -27.56 5.09 -2.68
CA SER A 452 -28.73 5.97 -2.61
C SER A 452 -29.22 6.42 -3.98
N LEU A 453 -30.32 5.79 -4.43
CA LEU A 453 -31.60 6.37 -4.87
C LEU A 453 -32.29 5.41 -5.86
N ASN A 454 -33.31 4.71 -5.35
CA ASN A 454 -34.48 4.24 -6.11
C ASN A 454 -34.22 3.34 -7.32
N THR A 455 -33.51 2.23 -7.12
CA THR A 455 -33.72 1.03 -7.96
C THR A 455 -34.07 -0.13 -7.04
N SER A 456 -35.01 -0.96 -7.49
CA SER A 456 -35.72 -2.06 -6.80
C SER A 456 -34.93 -2.81 -5.71
N PRO A 457 -35.62 -3.44 -4.73
CA PRO A 457 -35.01 -4.31 -3.73
C PRO A 457 -34.53 -5.62 -4.39
N SER A 458 -33.49 -5.55 -5.22
CA SER A 458 -32.70 -6.72 -5.59
C SER A 458 -31.80 -7.05 -4.41
N THR A 459 -31.88 -8.31 -4.03
CA THR A 459 -31.43 -8.94 -2.78
C THR A 459 -29.90 -9.08 -2.71
N ASP A 460 -29.13 -8.02 -2.91
CA ASP A 460 -27.69 -8.07 -2.65
C ASP A 460 -27.41 -7.56 -1.23
N PRO A 461 -26.89 -8.40 -0.32
CA PRO A 461 -26.62 -7.99 1.05
C PRO A 461 -25.55 -6.90 1.05
N VAL A 462 -25.76 -5.85 1.85
CA VAL A 462 -24.75 -4.80 2.09
C VAL A 462 -23.47 -5.52 2.53
N CYS A 463 -22.43 -5.48 1.68
CA CYS A 463 -21.23 -6.28 1.94
C CYS A 463 -20.35 -5.70 3.05
N TYR A 464 -20.77 -4.60 3.67
CA TYR A 464 -20.08 -3.96 4.78
C TYR A 464 -21.04 -3.43 5.85
N HIS A 465 -20.51 -3.20 7.05
CA HIS A 465 -21.17 -2.45 8.12
C HIS A 465 -20.13 -1.64 8.89
N LEU A 466 -20.56 -0.58 9.56
CA LEU A 466 -19.69 0.14 10.50
C LEU A 466 -19.63 -0.60 11.82
N LEU A 467 -18.47 -0.64 12.46
CA LEU A 467 -18.27 -1.26 13.77
C LEU A 467 -19.18 -0.58 14.80
N PRO A 468 -20.09 -1.30 15.47
CA PRO A 468 -20.93 -0.69 16.50
C PRO A 468 -20.06 -0.10 17.63
N PRO A 469 -20.33 1.14 18.10
CA PRO A 469 -19.57 1.75 19.19
C PRO A 469 -19.55 0.90 20.47
N ALA A 470 -20.60 0.13 20.73
CA ALA A 470 -20.68 -0.79 21.87
C ALA A 470 -19.62 -1.92 21.80
N GLU A 471 -19.28 -2.39 20.60
CA GLU A 471 -18.32 -3.47 20.36
C GLU A 471 -16.87 -2.97 20.22
N PHE A 472 -16.70 -1.66 20.09
CA PHE A 472 -15.40 -1.03 19.90
C PHE A 472 -14.51 -1.09 21.15
N HIS A 473 -13.25 -1.45 20.97
CA HIS A 473 -12.22 -1.42 22.01
C HIS A 473 -10.93 -0.85 21.43
N THR A 474 -10.17 -0.10 22.22
CA THR A 474 -8.83 0.37 21.83
C THR A 474 -7.84 -0.80 21.81
N MET A 475 -6.86 -0.72 20.91
CA MET A 475 -5.83 -1.74 20.76
C MET A 475 -4.51 -1.21 21.28
N VAL A 476 -3.82 -2.02 22.09
CA VAL A 476 -2.48 -1.71 22.59
C VAL A 476 -1.45 -2.39 21.68
N VAL A 477 -0.43 -1.63 21.28
CA VAL A 477 0.77 -2.19 20.64
C VAL A 477 1.69 -2.73 21.74
N PRO A 478 1.94 -4.05 21.82
CA PRO A 478 2.59 -4.68 22.97
C PRO A 478 4.12 -4.57 22.96
N PHE A 479 4.67 -3.51 22.34
CA PHE A 479 6.13 -3.33 22.18
C PHE A 479 6.56 -1.99 22.77
N GLN A 480 7.65 -2.02 23.53
CA GLN A 480 8.30 -0.80 24.00
C GLN A 480 9.04 -0.12 22.84
N MET A 481 8.82 1.18 22.70
CA MET A 481 9.42 2.02 21.66
C MET A 481 9.67 3.42 22.23
N GLU A 482 10.56 4.18 21.59
CA GLU A 482 10.81 5.58 21.91
C GLU A 482 9.96 6.51 21.03
N GLY A 483 9.47 7.61 21.61
CA GLY A 483 8.70 8.64 20.92
C GLY A 483 7.69 9.33 21.85
N ASP A 484 7.10 10.41 21.36
CA ASP A 484 6.30 11.34 22.19
C ASP A 484 4.79 11.07 22.11
N THR A 485 4.33 10.27 21.14
CA THR A 485 2.91 9.96 20.97
C THR A 485 2.41 9.05 22.12
N CYS A 486 1.50 9.58 22.92
CA CYS A 486 0.95 8.90 24.11
C CYS A 486 -0.54 8.54 23.98
N GLU A 487 -1.19 8.92 22.89
CA GLU A 487 -2.61 8.69 22.65
C GLU A 487 -2.90 8.46 21.17
N VAL A 488 -4.15 8.10 20.85
CA VAL A 488 -4.58 7.92 19.46
C VAL A 488 -4.59 9.29 18.76
N PRO A 489 -3.77 9.49 17.70
CA PRO A 489 -3.71 10.80 17.04
C PRO A 489 -5.07 11.24 16.51
N GLY A 490 -5.48 12.46 16.89
CA GLY A 490 -6.79 13.02 16.53
C GLY A 490 -7.97 12.53 17.37
N GLY A 491 -7.73 11.65 18.34
CA GLY A 491 -8.75 11.07 19.20
C GLY A 491 -9.72 10.13 18.48
N LEU A 492 -10.75 9.69 19.20
CA LEU A 492 -11.80 8.84 18.66
C LEU A 492 -12.98 9.70 18.19
N PRO A 493 -13.73 9.28 17.15
CA PRO A 493 -14.97 9.96 16.80
C PRO A 493 -15.96 9.97 17.98
N PRO A 494 -16.78 11.04 18.14
CA PRO A 494 -17.63 11.22 19.32
C PRO A 494 -18.46 10.01 19.77
N PRO A 495 -19.14 9.24 18.88
CA PRO A 495 -19.91 8.07 19.32
C PRO A 495 -19.04 6.96 19.91
N TYR A 496 -17.82 6.78 19.39
CA TYR A 496 -16.89 5.77 19.90
C TYR A 496 -16.23 6.23 21.20
N GLN A 497 -15.90 7.53 21.30
CA GLN A 497 -15.39 8.12 22.55
C GLN A 497 -16.41 7.97 23.68
N ALA A 498 -17.68 8.32 23.44
CA ALA A 498 -18.73 8.18 24.44
C ALA A 498 -18.92 6.72 24.91
N ALA A 499 -18.80 5.75 24.00
CA ALA A 499 -18.86 4.34 24.35
C ALA A 499 -17.66 3.88 25.19
N MET A 500 -16.46 4.41 24.92
CA MET A 500 -15.28 4.15 25.74
C MET A 500 -15.40 4.78 27.14
N ASP A 501 -15.91 6.01 27.23
CA ASP A 501 -16.14 6.69 28.50
C ASP A 501 -17.17 5.94 29.36
N GLU A 502 -18.22 5.41 28.74
CA GLU A 502 -19.22 4.59 29.43
C GLU A 502 -18.60 3.29 29.96
N LYS A 503 -17.77 2.61 29.17
CA LYS A 503 -17.03 1.41 29.62
C LYS A 503 -16.11 1.73 30.78
N GLN A 504 -15.40 2.85 30.72
CA GLN A 504 -14.51 3.31 31.78
C GLN A 504 -15.29 3.60 33.08
N LYS A 505 -16.44 4.27 32.99
CA LYS A 505 -17.33 4.51 34.15
C LYS A 505 -17.80 3.20 34.79
N ARG A 506 -18.19 2.20 33.99
CA ARG A 506 -18.57 0.88 34.52
C ARG A 506 -17.42 0.19 35.26
N ILE A 507 -16.18 0.32 34.76
CA ILE A 507 -15.00 -0.22 35.44
C ILE A 507 -14.78 0.49 36.78
N GLU A 508 -14.89 1.82 36.82
CA GLU A 508 -14.74 2.60 38.06
C GLU A 508 -15.85 2.29 39.09
N GLU A 509 -17.09 2.16 38.65
CA GLU A 509 -18.22 1.74 39.49
C GLU A 509 -18.00 0.34 40.06
N TRP A 510 -17.50 -0.59 39.24
CA TRP A 510 -17.12 -1.93 39.69
C TRP A 510 -15.99 -1.89 40.72
N GLN A 511 -14.93 -1.11 40.48
CA GLN A 511 -13.83 -0.95 41.44
C GLN A 511 -14.29 -0.34 42.78
N LYS A 512 -15.19 0.66 42.73
CA LYS A 512 -15.83 1.23 43.92
C LYS A 512 -16.64 0.16 44.67
N THR A 513 -17.42 -0.65 43.95
CA THR A 513 -18.22 -1.74 44.52
C THR A 513 -17.32 -2.76 45.24
N VAL A 514 -16.22 -3.17 44.62
CA VAL A 514 -15.22 -4.09 45.23
C VAL A 514 -14.59 -3.47 46.48
N THR A 515 -14.28 -2.17 46.45
CA THR A 515 -13.70 -1.46 47.59
C THR A 515 -14.70 -1.33 48.75
N MET A 516 -15.96 -1.02 48.44
CA MET A 516 -17.05 -0.90 49.42
C MET A 516 -17.44 -2.24 50.04
N ALA A 517 -17.24 -3.36 49.34
CA ALA A 517 -17.50 -4.70 49.85
C ALA A 517 -16.60 -5.09 51.04
N ARG A 518 -15.53 -4.32 51.35
CA ARG A 518 -14.62 -4.50 52.50
C ARG A 518 -14.20 -5.96 52.73
N LEU A 519 -13.89 -6.66 51.63
CA LEU A 519 -13.52 -8.06 51.64
C LEU A 519 -12.31 -8.31 52.56
N ASN A 520 -12.39 -9.36 53.38
CA ASN A 520 -11.25 -9.79 54.20
C ASN A 520 -10.16 -10.44 53.31
N LYS A 521 -8.98 -10.73 53.87
CA LYS A 521 -7.83 -11.24 53.08
C LYS A 521 -8.13 -12.56 52.36
N GLU A 522 -8.91 -13.45 52.99
CA GLU A 522 -9.28 -14.75 52.42
C GLU A 522 -10.31 -14.61 51.30
N GLN A 523 -11.33 -13.76 51.49
CA GLN A 523 -12.34 -13.45 50.49
C GLN A 523 -11.74 -12.73 49.27
N LYS A 524 -10.76 -11.84 49.48
CA LYS A 524 -10.01 -11.23 48.37
C LYS A 524 -9.28 -12.27 47.54
N LYS A 525 -8.65 -13.25 48.19
CA LYS A 525 -7.94 -14.35 47.52
C LYS A 525 -8.91 -15.23 46.72
N LEU A 526 -10.03 -15.64 47.32
CA LEU A 526 -11.09 -16.41 46.64
C LEU A 526 -11.68 -15.64 45.46
N PHE A 527 -11.92 -14.34 45.62
CA PHE A 527 -12.43 -13.49 44.55
C PHE A 527 -11.43 -13.38 43.40
N GLN A 528 -10.15 -13.19 43.70
CA GLN A 528 -9.08 -13.17 42.71
C GLN A 528 -9.01 -14.49 41.93
N GLU A 529 -9.03 -15.64 42.62
CA GLU A 529 -9.02 -16.97 41.98
C GLU A 529 -10.22 -17.16 41.03
N LEU A 530 -11.42 -16.68 41.42
CA LEU A 530 -12.61 -16.74 40.56
C LEU A 530 -12.50 -15.84 39.33
N VAL A 531 -12.00 -14.62 39.50
CA VAL A 531 -11.78 -13.67 38.40
C VAL A 531 -10.74 -14.24 37.43
N GLU A 532 -9.62 -14.75 37.94
CA GLU A 532 -8.58 -15.40 37.14
C GLU A 532 -9.14 -16.60 36.38
N ALA A 533 -9.89 -17.49 37.03
CA ALA A 533 -10.51 -18.64 36.38
C ALA A 533 -11.46 -18.22 35.24
N ARG A 534 -12.28 -17.19 35.47
CA ARG A 534 -13.18 -16.63 34.44
C ARG A 534 -12.41 -15.94 33.32
N PHE A 535 -11.33 -15.24 33.63
CA PHE A 535 -10.47 -14.59 32.64
C PHE A 535 -9.77 -15.61 31.74
N HIS A 536 -9.22 -16.70 32.30
CA HIS A 536 -8.63 -17.78 31.50
C HIS A 536 -9.65 -18.47 30.59
N LYS A 537 -10.88 -18.68 31.09
CA LYS A 537 -11.98 -19.21 30.27
C LYS A 537 -12.31 -18.26 29.11
N TRP A 538 -12.40 -16.97 29.39
CA TRP A 538 -12.64 -15.94 28.38
C TRP A 538 -11.52 -15.88 27.33
N LEU A 539 -10.24 -15.93 27.74
CA LEU A 539 -9.08 -15.97 26.83
C LEU A 539 -9.11 -17.15 25.87
N LEU A 540 -9.61 -18.30 26.31
CA LEU A 540 -9.77 -19.51 25.49
C LEU A 540 -10.95 -19.37 24.52
N GLU A 541 -12.09 -18.87 24.98
CA GLU A 541 -13.31 -18.71 24.17
C GLU A 541 -13.15 -17.65 23.08
N THR A 542 -12.33 -16.61 23.32
CA THR A 542 -12.09 -15.50 22.40
C THR A 542 -10.87 -15.69 21.48
N GLY A 543 -10.02 -16.68 21.75
CA GLY A 543 -8.78 -16.91 21.00
C GLY A 543 -7.61 -15.95 21.35
N HIS A 544 -7.81 -14.98 22.25
CA HIS A 544 -6.77 -14.04 22.68
C HIS A 544 -5.57 -14.70 23.38
N ARG A 545 -5.74 -15.93 23.87
CA ARG A 545 -4.62 -16.70 24.44
C ARG A 545 -3.47 -16.89 23.44
N GLN A 546 -3.77 -17.11 22.16
CA GLN A 546 -2.74 -17.32 21.15
C GLN A 546 -1.86 -16.07 20.95
N GLU A 547 -2.46 -14.88 21.01
CA GLU A 547 -1.75 -13.61 20.94
C GLU A 547 -0.78 -13.49 22.11
N LEU A 548 -1.24 -13.73 23.34
CA LEU A 548 -0.41 -13.68 24.55
C LEU A 548 0.73 -14.71 24.52
N ASP A 549 0.41 -15.97 24.23
CA ASP A 549 1.40 -17.05 24.20
C ASP A 549 2.51 -16.77 23.15
N SER A 550 2.16 -16.13 22.04
CA SER A 550 3.11 -15.77 20.98
C SER A 550 4.03 -14.59 21.32
N LEU A 551 3.63 -13.73 22.27
CA LEU A 551 4.40 -12.57 22.72
C LEU A 551 5.46 -12.94 23.78
N ILE A 552 5.36 -14.12 24.40
CA ILE A 552 6.33 -14.59 25.40
C ILE A 552 7.64 -14.98 24.68
N PRO A 553 8.79 -14.36 25.00
CA PRO A 553 10.07 -14.80 24.47
C PRO A 553 10.33 -16.25 24.92
N PRO A 554 10.83 -17.14 24.05
CA PRO A 554 11.30 -18.44 24.50
C PRO A 554 12.36 -18.22 25.58
N THR A 555 12.17 -18.84 26.75
CA THR A 555 13.07 -18.68 27.89
C THR A 555 14.49 -19.02 27.42
N THR A 556 15.37 -18.03 27.35
CA THR A 556 16.80 -18.25 27.12
C THR A 556 17.31 -19.09 28.28
N ALA A 557 17.43 -20.40 28.06
CA ALA A 557 18.21 -21.24 28.95
C ALA A 557 19.60 -20.62 29.03
N SER A 558 19.95 -20.16 30.23
CA SER A 558 21.23 -19.58 30.58
C SER A 558 22.37 -20.53 30.21
N LEU A 559 23.06 -20.24 29.12
CA LEU A 559 24.41 -20.75 28.87
C LEU A 559 25.36 -19.96 29.79
N ASN A 560 25.43 -20.38 31.06
CA ASN A 560 26.53 -20.02 31.95
C ASN A 560 27.61 -21.11 31.88
N ASP A 561 28.83 -20.64 31.58
CA ASP A 561 30.14 -21.14 31.99
C ASP A 561 30.53 -22.62 31.75
N SER A 562 31.46 -22.79 30.81
CA SER A 562 32.72 -23.51 31.11
C SER A 562 33.87 -22.97 30.24
N ASP A 563 34.66 -22.07 30.83
CA ASP A 563 36.04 -21.73 30.43
C ASP A 563 36.95 -22.90 30.86
N GLY A 564 37.66 -23.61 29.97
CA GLY A 564 38.96 -23.27 29.35
C GLY A 564 39.85 -24.55 29.34
N PRO A 565 41.16 -24.55 29.00
CA PRO A 565 41.94 -23.56 28.25
C PRO A 565 42.74 -24.19 27.07
N ALA A 566 43.23 -23.38 26.12
CA ALA A 566 44.32 -23.81 25.23
C ALA A 566 45.36 -22.68 25.07
N ARG A 567 46.62 -23.09 25.27
CA ARG A 567 47.87 -22.37 25.50
C ARG A 567 48.36 -21.45 24.36
N ASP A 568 48.95 -20.33 24.79
CA ASP A 568 50.24 -19.71 24.39
C ASP A 568 50.62 -19.48 22.91
N THR A 569 50.45 -18.21 22.49
CA THR A 569 51.46 -17.20 22.01
C THR A 569 52.47 -17.51 20.86
N PRO A 570 53.20 -16.51 20.28
CA PRO A 570 52.87 -15.10 19.91
C PRO A 570 53.46 -14.64 18.54
N GLN A 571 53.06 -13.46 18.00
CA GLN A 571 53.94 -12.37 17.52
C GLN A 571 53.12 -11.23 16.85
N VAL A 572 53.03 -10.05 17.47
CA VAL A 572 53.84 -8.83 17.23
C VAL A 572 53.42 -8.04 15.98
N ASN A 573 52.71 -6.91 16.15
CA ASN A 573 53.37 -5.60 16.18
C ASN A 573 52.45 -4.47 16.64
N ASP A 574 52.93 -3.78 17.67
CA ASP A 574 52.46 -2.50 18.20
C ASP A 574 52.79 -1.35 17.25
N SER A 575 51.89 -0.37 17.15
CA SER A 575 52.30 1.04 17.10
C SER A 575 51.21 1.96 17.64
N LYS A 576 51.46 2.37 18.89
CA LYS A 576 50.90 3.45 19.72
C LYS A 576 50.38 4.69 18.96
N HIS A 577 49.29 5.26 19.48
CA HIS A 577 49.26 6.68 19.86
C HIS A 577 48.49 6.90 21.17
N MET A 578 49.08 7.73 22.03
CA MET A 578 48.70 8.02 23.42
C MET A 578 47.70 9.19 23.59
N ARG A 579 47.03 9.18 24.76
CA ARG A 579 46.60 10.34 25.61
C ARG A 579 45.39 11.17 25.12
N THR A 580 44.43 11.65 25.93
CA THR A 580 44.27 11.77 27.40
C THR A 580 42.85 12.27 27.76
N GLY A 581 42.34 11.89 28.95
CA GLY A 581 41.51 12.73 29.86
C GLY A 581 40.00 12.42 29.89
N ARG A 582 39.45 11.73 30.93
CA ARG A 582 38.88 12.27 32.20
C ARG A 582 37.88 13.44 31.98
N ALA A 583 36.68 13.51 32.57
CA ALA A 583 35.93 12.69 33.53
C ALA A 583 34.48 13.27 33.70
N ALA A 584 33.61 12.52 34.37
CA ALA A 584 32.33 12.88 35.02
C ALA A 584 31.16 13.25 34.07
N GLY A 585 29.95 12.69 34.16
CA GLY A 585 29.25 12.05 35.26
C GLY A 585 28.09 12.95 35.70
N ARG A 586 26.86 12.64 35.28
CA ARG A 586 25.61 12.96 36.00
C ARG A 586 24.37 12.43 35.26
N SER A 587 23.55 11.71 36.02
CA SER A 587 22.17 11.28 35.74
C SER A 587 21.20 12.46 35.57
N PRO A 588 19.98 12.22 35.06
CA PRO A 588 18.78 12.38 35.91
C PRO A 588 17.77 11.24 35.66
N ILE A 589 17.18 10.61 36.68
CA ILE A 589 16.02 11.05 37.49
C ILE A 589 14.79 11.41 36.64
N SER A 590 13.88 10.45 36.67
CA SER A 590 12.43 10.47 36.50
C SER A 590 11.72 11.78 36.87
N CYS A 591 10.80 12.20 35.99
CA CYS A 591 9.42 12.52 36.32
C CYS A 591 8.54 11.95 35.20
#